data_AF-A0A1B6C525-F1
#
_entry.id   AF-A0A1B6C525-F1
#
_cell.length_a   1.000
_cell.length_b   1.000
_cell.length_c   1.000
_cell.angle_alpha   90.00
_cell.angle_beta   90.00
_cell.angle_gamma   90.00
#
_symmetry.space_group_name_H-M   'P 1'
#
loop_
_entity.id
_entity.type
_entity.pdbx_description
1 polymer ?
#
loop_
_entity_poly.entity_id
_entity_poly.type
_entity_poly.pdbx_seq_one_letter_code
_entity_poly.pdbx_strand_id
1 'polypeptide(L)'
;MVWPRIQKIKINNLRCDITWLQHIRRTLNANGIAGKISFENIINEQNTINREELVSVLTKHKYNVRTELISFYKQKFYEDLRTTIDNETIIPINKDVKDVMLGLLTPPLDFLCEELNKALTKWPIDEQTLIDTLCTLDRQDLRDLLDRYHILYGNSLEEDISSKNEAYLMTFFIA
;
A
#
# COMPACT_ATOMS: atom_id res chain seq x y z
N MET A 1 3.67 6.23 -14.40
CA MET A 1 3.73 6.50 -12.96
C MET A 1 4.83 7.48 -12.65
N VAL A 2 4.61 8.59 -11.91
CA VAL A 2 5.75 9.33 -11.34
C VAL A 2 6.18 8.68 -10.03
N TRP A 3 6.69 7.46 -10.19
CA TRP A 3 7.77 6.93 -9.37
C TRP A 3 9.07 6.70 -10.20
N PRO A 4 9.66 7.70 -10.89
CA PRO A 4 10.82 7.50 -11.77
C PRO A 4 12.09 8.21 -11.27
N ARG A 5 12.12 8.74 -10.03
CA ARG A 5 13.32 9.41 -9.49
C ARG A 5 14.12 8.61 -8.46
N ILE A 6 13.62 7.47 -7.97
CA ILE A 6 14.42 6.53 -7.16
C ILE A 6 15.00 5.39 -8.01
N GLN A 7 14.53 5.19 -9.25
CA GLN A 7 15.04 4.13 -10.15
C GLN A 7 16.08 4.59 -11.18
N LYS A 8 16.56 5.84 -11.14
CA LYS A 8 17.59 6.33 -12.06
C LYS A 8 19.03 6.09 -11.59
N ILE A 9 19.28 4.99 -10.87
CA ILE A 9 20.61 4.38 -10.85
C ILE A 9 20.68 3.43 -12.05
N LYS A 10 21.26 3.95 -13.14
CA LYS A 10 21.51 3.32 -14.45
C LYS A 10 21.47 1.77 -14.47
N ILE A 11 20.38 1.19 -15.00
CA ILE A 11 20.36 -0.19 -15.52
C ILE A 11 20.23 -0.14 -17.05
N ASN A 12 21.08 0.63 -17.73
CA ASN A 12 21.07 0.73 -19.20
C ASN A 12 22.33 0.16 -19.87
N ASN A 13 23.15 -0.62 -19.16
CA ASN A 13 24.38 -1.19 -19.72
C ASN A 13 24.51 -2.70 -19.60
N LEU A 14 23.45 -3.42 -19.23
CA LEU A 14 23.50 -4.87 -19.24
C LEU A 14 22.54 -5.37 -20.30
N ARG A 15 23.11 -5.78 -21.44
CA ARG A 15 22.50 -6.76 -22.34
C ARG A 15 22.21 -8.00 -21.50
N CYS A 16 21.07 -8.04 -20.83
CA CYS A 16 20.67 -9.18 -20.03
C CYS A 16 20.21 -10.26 -20.99
N ASP A 17 21.16 -11.15 -21.28
CA ASP A 17 21.02 -12.40 -22.00
C ASP A 17 19.69 -13.09 -21.66
N ILE A 18 18.92 -13.49 -22.68
CA ILE A 18 17.62 -14.17 -22.53
C ILE A 18 17.78 -15.46 -21.69
N THR A 19 18.98 -16.02 -21.66
CA THR A 19 19.34 -17.15 -20.80
C THR A 19 19.34 -16.79 -19.31
N TRP A 20 19.68 -15.57 -18.91
CA TRP A 20 19.67 -15.09 -17.52
C TRP A 20 18.23 -14.91 -16.99
N LEU A 21 17.32 -14.36 -17.80
CA LEU A 21 15.90 -14.26 -17.44
C LEU A 21 15.23 -15.64 -17.37
N GLN A 22 15.62 -16.58 -18.25
CA GLN A 22 15.16 -17.97 -18.16
C GLN A 22 15.76 -18.73 -16.97
N HIS A 23 17.00 -18.40 -16.58
CA HIS A 23 17.62 -18.94 -15.36
C HIS A 23 16.94 -18.40 -14.12
N ILE A 24 16.64 -17.09 -14.06
CA ILE A 24 15.87 -16.45 -12.98
C ILE A 24 14.47 -17.04 -12.88
N ARG A 25 13.78 -17.22 -14.01
CA ARG A 25 12.45 -17.83 -14.05
C ARG A 25 12.49 -19.30 -13.65
N ARG A 26 13.56 -20.04 -14.00
CA ARG A 26 13.79 -21.40 -13.52
C ARG A 26 14.15 -21.42 -12.03
N THR A 27 14.88 -20.47 -11.48
CA THR A 27 15.11 -20.37 -10.02
C THR A 27 13.88 -19.89 -9.27
N LEU A 28 13.01 -19.07 -9.86
CA LEU A 28 11.73 -18.67 -9.26
C LEU A 28 10.70 -19.81 -9.28
N ASN A 29 10.73 -20.68 -10.30
CA ASN A 29 9.87 -21.86 -10.38
C ASN A 29 10.45 -23.11 -9.68
N ALA A 30 11.78 -23.28 -9.64
CA ALA A 30 12.46 -24.34 -8.89
C ALA A 30 12.52 -24.04 -7.39
N ASN A 31 12.47 -22.75 -7.01
CA ASN A 31 12.22 -22.30 -5.65
C ASN A 31 10.77 -21.82 -5.49
N GLY A 32 9.80 -22.55 -6.07
CA GLY A 32 8.41 -22.15 -6.07
C GLY A 32 7.98 -21.62 -4.70
N ILE A 33 7.85 -20.29 -4.57
CA ILE A 33 7.30 -19.57 -3.40
C ILE A 33 7.65 -20.21 -2.04
N ALA A 34 8.90 -20.64 -1.87
CA ALA A 34 9.33 -21.41 -0.70
C ALA A 34 10.82 -21.23 -0.38
N GLY A 35 11.43 -20.12 -0.81
CA GLY A 35 12.54 -19.57 -0.04
C GLY A 35 11.93 -19.07 1.27
N LYS A 36 11.94 -19.90 2.33
CA LYS A 36 11.31 -19.68 3.64
C LYS A 36 11.55 -18.25 4.15
N ILE A 37 10.65 -17.31 3.84
CA ILE A 37 10.35 -16.25 4.77
C ILE A 37 9.60 -16.99 5.87
N SER A 38 10.25 -17.27 7.00
CA SER A 38 9.55 -17.87 8.13
C SER A 38 8.64 -16.81 8.72
N PHE A 39 7.45 -16.65 8.13
CA PHE A 39 6.32 -15.99 8.81
C PHE A 39 5.98 -16.68 10.14
N GLU A 40 6.46 -17.92 10.31
CA GLU A 40 6.55 -18.62 11.58
C GLU A 40 7.23 -17.77 12.67
N ASN A 41 8.27 -16.98 12.36
CA ASN A 41 8.97 -16.14 13.33
C ASN A 41 8.16 -14.91 13.76
N ILE A 42 7.13 -14.54 12.98
CA ILE A 42 6.17 -13.48 13.36
C ILE A 42 5.25 -13.97 14.47
N ILE A 43 5.11 -15.28 14.67
CA ILE A 43 4.20 -15.87 15.65
C ILE A 43 5.05 -16.58 16.69
N ASN A 44 5.04 -16.10 17.92
CA ASN A 44 5.81 -16.75 18.98
C ASN A 44 5.09 -18.02 19.50
N GLU A 45 5.78 -18.77 20.36
CA GLU A 45 5.29 -20.03 20.95
C GLU A 45 3.97 -19.88 21.73
N GLN A 46 3.68 -18.66 22.22
CA GLN A 46 2.44 -18.32 22.92
C GLN A 46 1.31 -17.90 21.98
N ASN A 47 1.50 -18.07 20.66
CA ASN A 47 0.55 -17.71 19.63
C ASN A 47 0.24 -16.20 19.54
N THR A 48 1.19 -15.38 19.96
CA THR A 48 1.10 -13.91 19.90
C THR A 48 2.05 -13.36 18.83
N ILE A 49 1.70 -12.19 18.29
CA ILE A 49 2.43 -11.56 17.18
C ILE A 49 3.71 -10.90 17.70
N ASN A 50 4.86 -11.30 17.14
CA ASN A 50 6.14 -10.62 17.30
C ASN A 50 6.16 -9.33 16.46
N ARG A 51 6.09 -8.21 17.16
CA ARG A 51 5.98 -6.87 16.58
C ARG A 51 7.23 -6.47 15.78
N GLU A 52 8.41 -6.80 16.28
CA GLU A 52 9.68 -6.42 15.63
C GLU A 52 9.84 -7.13 14.29
N GLU A 53 9.51 -8.42 14.27
CA GLU A 53 9.57 -9.23 13.06
C GLU A 53 8.48 -8.80 12.08
N LEU A 54 7.27 -8.51 12.56
CA LEU A 54 6.19 -7.99 11.73
C LEU A 54 6.60 -6.66 11.06
N VAL A 55 7.11 -5.68 11.82
CA VAL A 55 7.59 -4.40 11.27
C VAL A 55 8.74 -4.62 10.28
N SER A 56 9.69 -5.50 10.59
CA SER A 56 10.78 -5.88 9.69
C SER A 56 10.25 -6.38 8.34
N VAL A 57 9.25 -7.27 8.36
CA VAL A 57 8.65 -7.82 7.15
C VAL A 57 7.87 -6.75 6.38
N LEU A 58 7.07 -5.93 7.05
CA LEU A 58 6.26 -4.89 6.39
C LEU A 58 7.13 -3.80 5.73
N THR A 59 8.25 -3.43 6.35
CA THR A 59 9.14 -2.35 5.87
C THR A 59 10.13 -2.81 4.80
N LYS A 60 10.58 -4.06 4.84
CA LYS A 60 11.60 -4.58 3.90
C LYS A 60 11.03 -5.19 2.62
N HIS A 61 9.73 -5.48 2.59
CA HIS A 61 9.13 -6.21 1.48
C HIS A 61 8.05 -5.44 0.72
N LYS A 62 7.92 -5.78 -0.57
CA LYS A 62 6.92 -5.22 -1.47
C LYS A 62 5.51 -5.71 -1.11
N TYR A 63 4.50 -5.02 -1.63
CA TYR A 63 3.09 -5.30 -1.34
C TYR A 63 2.69 -6.76 -1.61
N ASN A 64 3.21 -7.40 -2.67
CA ASN A 64 2.92 -8.80 -2.97
C ASN A 64 3.29 -9.77 -1.84
N VAL A 65 4.46 -9.60 -1.23
CA VAL A 65 4.91 -10.42 -0.08
C VAL A 65 4.03 -10.12 1.14
N ARG A 66 3.63 -8.86 1.33
CA ARG A 66 2.68 -8.48 2.39
C ARG A 66 1.31 -9.14 2.20
N THR A 67 0.84 -9.31 0.95
CA THR A 67 -0.40 -10.05 0.65
C THR A 67 -0.28 -11.55 0.98
N GLU A 68 0.89 -12.15 0.74
CA GLU A 68 1.16 -13.53 1.15
C GLU A 68 1.13 -13.67 2.67
N LEU A 69 1.69 -12.71 3.41
CA LEU A 69 1.60 -12.66 4.87
C LEU A 69 0.14 -12.59 5.38
N ILE A 70 -0.69 -11.72 4.80
CA ILE A 70 -2.12 -11.63 5.14
C ILE A 70 -2.80 -12.99 4.93
N SER A 71 -2.51 -13.63 3.79
CA SER A 71 -3.10 -14.92 3.43
C SER A 71 -2.64 -16.03 4.38
N PHE A 72 -1.36 -16.06 4.73
CA PHE A 72 -0.79 -16.98 5.70
C PHE A 72 -1.42 -16.82 7.09
N TYR A 73 -1.54 -15.58 7.57
CA TYR A 73 -2.16 -15.27 8.85
C TYR A 73 -3.61 -15.74 8.91
N LYS A 74 -4.39 -15.44 7.86
CA LYS A 74 -5.78 -15.87 7.73
C LYS A 74 -5.95 -17.39 7.70
N GLN A 75 -5.04 -18.12 7.06
CA GLN A 75 -5.09 -19.59 7.07
C GLN A 75 -4.76 -20.18 8.44
N LYS A 76 -3.83 -19.56 9.18
CA LYS A 76 -3.37 -20.08 10.47
C LYS A 76 -4.31 -19.74 11.63
N PHE A 77 -4.91 -18.55 11.63
CA PHE A 77 -5.76 -18.06 12.72
C PHE A 77 -7.24 -17.94 12.37
N TYR A 78 -7.60 -18.07 11.10
CA TYR A 78 -8.96 -17.81 10.61
C TYR A 78 -9.45 -16.38 10.89
N GLU A 79 -8.52 -15.47 11.15
CA GLU A 79 -8.74 -14.05 11.43
C GLU A 79 -8.01 -13.16 10.41
N ASP A 80 -8.47 -11.91 10.27
CA ASP A 80 -7.80 -10.92 9.43
C ASP A 80 -6.68 -10.23 10.21
N LEU A 81 -5.46 -10.30 9.68
CA LEU A 81 -4.28 -9.64 10.23
C LEU A 81 -4.49 -8.14 10.45
N ARG A 82 -5.22 -7.48 9.54
CA ARG A 82 -5.50 -6.04 9.65
C ARG A 82 -6.35 -5.75 10.88
N THR A 83 -7.40 -6.53 11.10
CA THR A 83 -8.27 -6.38 12.28
C THR A 83 -7.51 -6.70 13.56
N THR A 84 -6.59 -7.68 13.53
CA THR A 84 -5.73 -7.97 14.69
C THR A 84 -4.79 -6.81 15.00
N ILE A 85 -4.17 -6.20 13.98
CA ILE A 85 -3.34 -4.99 14.15
C ILE A 85 -4.20 -3.81 14.62
N ASP A 86 -5.45 -3.73 14.15
CA ASP A 86 -6.37 -2.68 14.55
C ASP A 86 -6.81 -2.81 16.03
N ASN A 87 -6.76 -4.02 16.59
CA ASN A 87 -7.17 -4.27 17.96
C ASN A 87 -6.05 -3.97 18.97
N GLU A 88 -6.15 -2.80 19.61
CA GLU A 88 -5.21 -2.34 20.64
C GLU A 88 -5.10 -3.28 21.86
N THR A 89 -6.14 -4.08 22.12
CA THR A 89 -6.14 -5.08 23.21
C THR A 89 -5.22 -6.26 22.87
N ILE A 90 -5.09 -6.60 21.58
CA ILE A 90 -4.26 -7.71 21.11
C ILE A 90 -2.83 -7.23 20.89
N ILE A 91 -2.66 -6.04 20.30
CA ILE A 91 -1.37 -5.46 19.99
C ILE A 91 -1.27 -4.06 20.61
N PRO A 92 -0.68 -3.92 21.82
CA PRO A 92 -0.50 -2.62 22.46
C PRO A 92 0.66 -1.87 21.79
N ILE A 93 0.34 -1.04 20.80
CA ILE A 93 1.28 -0.19 20.05
C ILE A 93 0.70 1.23 19.94
N ASN A 94 1.59 2.22 19.79
CA ASN A 94 1.18 3.59 19.47
C ASN A 94 0.35 3.63 18.17
N LYS A 95 -0.75 4.37 18.20
CA LYS A 95 -1.63 4.63 17.05
C LYS A 95 -0.87 5.01 15.77
N ASP A 96 0.16 5.85 15.85
CA ASP A 96 0.89 6.30 14.65
C ASP A 96 1.60 5.13 13.95
N VAL A 97 2.20 4.23 14.73
CA VAL A 97 2.90 3.04 14.19
C VAL A 97 1.89 2.07 13.60
N LYS A 98 0.74 1.93 14.26
CA LYS A 98 -0.37 1.10 13.80
C LYS A 98 -0.94 1.59 12.46
N ASP A 99 -1.17 2.89 12.33
CA ASP A 99 -1.64 3.51 11.08
C ASP A 99 -0.66 3.26 9.93
N VAL A 100 0.66 3.36 10.20
CA VAL A 100 1.70 3.01 9.21
C VAL A 100 1.66 1.52 8.83
N MET A 101 1.52 0.62 9.80
CA MET A 101 1.45 -0.83 9.54
C MET A 101 0.21 -1.19 8.72
N LEU A 102 -0.95 -0.62 9.04
CA LEU A 102 -2.19 -0.81 8.28
C LEU A 102 -2.05 -0.23 6.87
N GLY A 103 -1.49 0.97 6.72
CA GLY A 103 -1.22 1.56 5.41
C GLY A 103 -0.29 0.70 4.55
N LEU A 104 0.73 0.07 5.15
CA LEU A 104 1.59 -0.90 4.45
C LEU A 104 0.82 -2.17 4.06
N LEU A 105 -0.21 -2.58 4.78
CA LEU A 105 -1.03 -3.73 4.38
C LEU A 105 -2.09 -3.38 3.33
N THR A 106 -2.25 -2.09 3.01
CA THR A 106 -3.26 -1.62 2.06
C THR A 106 -2.75 -1.55 0.63
N PRO A 107 -3.56 -2.00 -0.36
CA PRO A 107 -3.24 -1.78 -1.77
C PRO A 107 -2.90 -0.31 -2.00
N PRO A 108 -1.83 0.01 -2.76
CA PRO A 108 -1.39 1.39 -2.91
C PRO A 108 -2.49 2.36 -3.38
N LEU A 109 -3.31 1.95 -4.36
CA LEU A 109 -4.43 2.79 -4.84
C LEU A 109 -5.51 2.98 -3.78
N ASP A 110 -5.85 1.94 -3.03
CA ASP A 110 -6.84 2.01 -1.95
C ASP A 110 -6.37 2.96 -0.85
N PHE A 111 -5.08 2.89 -0.49
CA PHE A 111 -4.48 3.78 0.49
C PHE A 111 -4.57 5.24 0.04
N LEU A 112 -4.24 5.54 -1.22
CA LEU A 112 -4.34 6.90 -1.75
C LEU A 112 -5.80 7.39 -1.76
N CYS A 113 -6.76 6.54 -2.16
CA CYS A 113 -8.18 6.88 -2.09
C CYS A 113 -8.65 7.16 -0.66
N GLU A 114 -8.20 6.37 0.31
CA GLU A 114 -8.48 6.58 1.73
C GLU A 114 -7.93 7.92 2.23
N GLU A 115 -6.69 8.28 1.85
CA GLU A 115 -6.10 9.57 2.22
C GLU A 115 -6.83 10.75 1.57
N LEU A 116 -7.26 10.63 0.31
CA LEU A 116 -8.10 11.65 -0.34
C LEU A 116 -9.44 11.83 0.38
N ASN A 117 -10.13 10.74 0.68
CA ASN A 117 -11.42 10.79 1.36
C ASN A 117 -11.28 11.35 2.79
N LYS A 118 -10.21 10.97 3.52
CA LYS A 118 -9.88 11.56 4.83
C LYS A 118 -9.62 13.06 4.71
N ALA A 119 -8.86 13.49 3.71
CA ALA A 119 -8.56 14.90 3.48
C ALA A 119 -9.83 15.73 3.23
N LEU A 120 -10.77 15.20 2.44
CA LEU A 120 -12.06 15.83 2.15
C LEU A 120 -13.03 15.82 3.36
N THR A 121 -12.94 14.82 4.22
CA THR A 121 -13.83 14.70 5.39
C THR A 121 -13.43 15.63 6.53
N LYS A 122 -12.17 16.08 6.58
CA LYS A 122 -11.68 17.04 7.59
C LYS A 122 -12.29 18.43 7.41
N TRP A 123 -12.41 19.16 8.53
CA TRP A 123 -12.76 20.58 8.54
C TRP A 123 -11.74 21.37 9.37
N PRO A 124 -11.02 22.36 8.80
CA PRO A 124 -10.96 22.67 7.37
C PRO A 124 -10.37 21.51 6.56
N ILE A 125 -10.54 21.55 5.24
CA ILE A 125 -10.08 20.50 4.35
C ILE A 125 -8.55 20.46 4.34
N ASP A 126 -8.01 19.26 4.20
CA ASP A 126 -6.58 19.05 4.10
C ASP A 126 -6.12 19.18 2.64
N GLU A 127 -6.10 20.43 2.17
CA GLU A 127 -5.75 20.79 0.80
C GLU A 127 -4.36 20.27 0.40
N GLN A 128 -3.41 20.31 1.34
CA GLN A 128 -2.05 19.88 1.11
C GLN A 128 -1.99 18.39 0.74
N THR A 129 -2.74 17.55 1.46
CA THR A 129 -2.82 16.12 1.17
C THR A 129 -3.46 15.85 -0.20
N LEU A 130 -4.47 16.63 -0.59
CA LEU A 130 -5.08 16.53 -1.92
C LEU A 130 -4.07 16.87 -3.03
N ILE A 131 -3.36 17.99 -2.89
CA ILE A 131 -2.37 18.46 -3.86
C ILE A 131 -1.21 17.47 -3.96
N ASP A 132 -0.63 17.05 -2.83
CA ASP A 132 0.51 16.13 -2.82
C ASP A 132 0.16 14.78 -3.42
N THR A 133 -1.06 14.29 -3.20
CA THR A 133 -1.51 13.03 -3.79
C THR A 133 -1.75 13.17 -5.28
N LEU A 134 -2.52 14.17 -5.71
CA LEU A 134 -2.94 14.28 -7.12
C LEU A 134 -1.81 14.75 -8.03
N CYS A 135 -0.93 15.64 -7.57
CA CYS A 135 0.16 16.19 -8.38
C CYS A 135 1.40 15.29 -8.47
N THR A 136 1.47 14.20 -7.69
CA THR A 136 2.60 13.27 -7.73
C THR A 136 2.34 12.05 -8.61
N LEU A 137 1.11 11.85 -9.08
CA LEU A 137 0.75 10.75 -9.96
C LEU A 137 0.94 11.13 -11.42
N ASP A 138 1.18 10.13 -12.28
CA ASP A 138 1.11 10.37 -13.71
C ASP A 138 -0.29 10.16 -14.25
N ARG A 139 -0.49 10.44 -15.54
CA ARG A 139 -1.82 10.40 -16.15
C ARG A 139 -2.50 9.03 -16.06
N GLN A 140 -1.73 7.94 -16.11
CA GLN A 140 -2.31 6.60 -16.01
C GLN A 140 -2.68 6.29 -14.56
N ASP A 141 -1.78 6.52 -13.62
CA ASP A 141 -2.04 6.31 -12.20
C ASP A 141 -3.19 7.16 -11.69
N LEU A 142 -3.30 8.41 -12.16
CA LEU A 142 -4.38 9.30 -11.78
C LEU A 142 -5.73 8.75 -12.25
N ARG A 143 -5.81 8.21 -13.47
CA ARG A 143 -7.02 7.56 -13.96
C ARG A 143 -7.38 6.33 -13.12
N ASP A 144 -6.39 5.47 -12.87
CA ASP A 144 -6.57 4.27 -12.06
C ASP A 144 -7.01 4.62 -10.63
N LEU A 145 -6.52 5.74 -10.08
CA LEU A 145 -6.93 6.28 -8.78
C LEU A 145 -8.37 6.78 -8.80
N LEU A 146 -8.74 7.62 -9.78
CA LEU A 146 -10.10 8.17 -9.89
C LEU A 146 -11.15 7.07 -10.07
N ASP A 147 -10.86 6.09 -10.93
CA ASP A 147 -11.71 4.91 -11.11
C ASP A 147 -11.83 4.13 -9.79
N ARG A 148 -10.70 3.94 -9.09
CA ARG A 148 -10.70 3.24 -7.81
C ARG A 148 -11.46 4.00 -6.71
N TYR A 149 -11.34 5.32 -6.67
CA TYR A 149 -12.05 6.19 -5.72
C TYR A 149 -13.56 6.04 -5.91
N HIS A 150 -14.02 6.09 -7.16
CA HIS A 150 -15.43 5.88 -7.50
C HIS A 150 -15.94 4.50 -7.06
N ILE A 151 -15.13 3.44 -7.28
CA ILE A 151 -15.48 2.08 -6.84
C ILE A 151 -15.62 1.99 -5.31
N LEU A 152 -14.76 2.69 -4.56
CA LEU A 152 -14.71 2.61 -3.10
C LEU A 152 -15.81 3.45 -2.41
N TYR A 153 -16.13 4.63 -2.94
CA TYR A 153 -17.01 5.60 -2.28
C TYR A 153 -18.32 5.88 -3.01
N GLY A 154 -18.48 5.39 -4.24
CA GLY A 154 -19.69 5.57 -5.05
C GLY A 154 -19.85 6.95 -5.69
N ASN A 155 -19.09 7.94 -5.24
CA ASN A 155 -19.02 9.28 -5.82
C ASN A 155 -17.73 9.47 -6.61
N SER A 156 -17.73 10.36 -7.59
CA SER A 156 -16.49 10.84 -8.20
C SER A 156 -15.74 11.78 -7.25
N LEU A 157 -14.42 11.84 -7.39
CA LEU A 157 -13.61 12.74 -6.58
C LEU A 157 -13.99 14.21 -6.85
N GLU A 158 -14.35 14.54 -8.08
CA GLU A 158 -14.80 15.86 -8.52
C GLU A 158 -16.10 16.28 -7.83
N GLU A 159 -17.06 15.36 -7.67
CA GLU A 159 -18.30 15.62 -6.94
C GLU A 159 -18.02 15.92 -5.47
N ASP A 160 -17.17 15.12 -4.85
CA ASP A 160 -16.82 15.31 -3.43
C ASP A 160 -16.06 16.62 -3.22
N ILE A 161 -15.14 17.03 -4.10
CA ILE A 161 -14.46 18.34 -4.03
C ILE A 161 -15.47 19.48 -4.27
N SER A 162 -16.38 19.33 -5.24
CA SER A 162 -17.41 20.34 -5.55
C SER A 162 -18.29 20.63 -4.32
N SER A 163 -18.64 19.59 -3.56
CA SER A 163 -19.46 19.71 -2.34
C SER A 163 -18.84 20.59 -1.26
N LYS A 164 -17.52 20.83 -1.33
CA LYS A 164 -16.77 21.59 -0.33
C LYS A 164 -16.74 23.09 -0.55
N ASN A 165 -17.37 23.59 -1.61
CA ASN A 165 -17.39 25.02 -1.99
C ASN A 165 -15.98 25.63 -2.20
N GLU A 166 -14.96 24.81 -2.48
CA GLU A 166 -13.60 25.27 -2.75
C GLU A 166 -13.34 25.38 -4.26
N ALA A 167 -13.89 26.43 -4.86
CA ALA A 167 -13.86 26.65 -6.32
C ALA A 167 -12.43 26.71 -6.91
N TYR A 168 -11.44 27.12 -6.13
CA TYR A 168 -10.06 27.20 -6.59
C TYR A 168 -9.41 25.81 -6.75
N LEU A 169 -9.76 24.83 -5.91
CA LEU A 169 -9.31 23.44 -6.08
C LEU A 169 -9.86 22.82 -7.37
N MET A 170 -11.14 23.07 -7.67
CA MET A 170 -11.75 22.61 -8.91
C MET A 170 -11.03 23.18 -10.15
N THR A 171 -10.66 24.46 -10.10
CA THR A 171 -9.92 25.10 -11.20
C THR A 171 -8.52 24.50 -11.36
N PHE A 172 -7.87 24.15 -10.25
CA PHE A 172 -6.52 23.60 -10.26
C PHE A 172 -6.46 22.14 -10.71
N PHE A 173 -7.47 21.32 -10.36
CA PHE A 173 -7.47 19.88 -10.65
C PHE A 173 -8.18 19.48 -11.95
N ILE A 174 -9.03 20.34 -12.54
CA ILE A 174 -9.83 20.05 -13.75
C ILE A 174 -9.21 20.67 -15.03
N ALA A 175 -8.07 21.37 -14.93
CA ALA A 175 -7.37 21.99 -16.07
C ALA A 175 -6.37 21.06 -16.75
#